data_AF-A0A736RLF6-F1
#
_entry.id   AF-A0A736RLF6-F1
#
_cell.length_a   1.000
_cell.length_b   1.000
_cell.length_c   1.000
_cell.angle_alpha   90.00
_cell.angle_beta   90.00
_cell.angle_gamma   90.00
#
_symmetry.space_group_name_H-M   'P 1'
#
loop_
_entity.id
_entity.type
_entity.pdbx_description
1 polymer ?
#
loop_
_entity_poly.entity_id
_entity_poly.type
_entity_poly.pdbx_seq_one_letter_code
_entity_poly.pdbx_strand_id
1 'polypeptide(L)' 'EAFRVLRPHGVLIFKWNETQIPVRQILELTDEKPAIWQRTGKADKTHWVIFVKGGAV' A
#
# COMPACT_ATOMS: atom_id res chain seq x y z
N GLU A 1 -7.88 -3.91 8.56
CA GLU A 1 -9.25 -3.56 8.10
C GLU A 1 -9.46 -3.44 6.58
N ALA A 2 -8.74 -2.60 5.82
CA ALA A 2 -9.06 -2.37 4.39
C ALA A 2 -9.08 -3.65 3.52
N PHE A 3 -8.22 -4.63 3.84
CA PHE A 3 -8.17 -5.93 3.17
C PHE A 3 -9.39 -6.82 3.44
N ARG A 4 -10.06 -6.66 4.59
CA ARG A 4 -11.19 -7.50 4.99
C ARG A 4 -12.38 -7.35 4.05
N VAL A 5 -12.66 -6.12 3.61
CA VAL A 5 -13.82 -5.77 2.77
C VAL A 5 -13.60 -6.02 1.26
N LEU A 6 -12.36 -6.26 0.84
CA LEU A 6 -12.07 -6.55 -0.57
C LEU A 6 -12.57 -7.94 -0.94
N ARG A 7 -13.12 -8.05 -2.16
CA ARG A 7 -13.42 -9.34 -2.79
C ARG A 7 -12.13 -10.14 -3.02
N PRO A 8 -12.19 -11.47 -3.16
CA PRO A 8 -11.03 -12.27 -3.59
C PRO A 8 -10.40 -11.66 -4.86
N HIS A 9 -9.07 -11.55 -4.90
CA HIS A 9 -8.30 -10.88 -5.96
C HIS A 9 -8.63 -9.38 -6.16
N GLY A 10 -9.28 -8.76 -5.17
CA GLY A 10 -9.56 -7.32 -5.18
C GLY A 10 -8.28 -6.50 -5.04
N VAL A 11 -8.28 -5.33 -5.68
CA VAL A 11 -7.16 -4.39 -5.67
C VAL A 11 -7.40 -3.32 -4.61
N LEU A 12 -6.45 -3.11 -3.71
CA LEU A 12 -6.41 -1.97 -2.80
C LEU A 12 -5.41 -0.95 -3.34
N ILE A 13 -5.88 0.27 -3.61
CA ILE A 13 -5.00 1.39 -3.93
C ILE A 13 -4.83 2.21 -2.66
N PHE A 14 -3.61 2.25 -2.14
CA PHE A 14 -3.26 2.96 -0.91
C PHE A 14 -2.37 4.15 -1.22
N LYS A 15 -2.86 5.35 -0.95
CA LYS A 15 -2.10 6.60 -1.09
C LYS A 15 -1.66 7.07 0.29
N TRP A 16 -0.35 7.17 0.50
CA TRP A 16 0.25 7.58 1.77
C TRP A 16 1.22 8.75 1.57
N ASN A 17 1.33 9.65 2.54
CA ASN A 17 2.34 10.70 2.54
C ASN A 17 3.34 10.42 3.68
N GLU A 18 4.61 10.22 3.33
CA GLU A 18 5.64 9.81 4.30
C GLU A 18 6.17 10.96 5.19
N THR A 19 5.61 12.17 5.08
CA THR A 19 6.13 13.37 5.76
C THR A 19 6.18 13.24 7.28
N GLN A 20 5.22 12.55 7.90
CA GLN A 20 5.16 12.38 9.36
C GLN A 20 5.49 10.95 9.80
N ILE A 21 5.06 9.96 9.02
CA ILE A 21 5.22 8.54 9.33
C ILE A 21 5.80 7.85 8.09
N PRO A 22 6.98 7.22 8.17
CA PRO A 22 7.57 6.49 7.06
C PRO A 22 6.65 5.37 6.56
N VAL A 23 6.57 5.19 5.24
CA VAL A 23 5.73 4.12 4.63
C VAL A 23 6.09 2.72 5.16
N ARG A 24 7.35 2.51 5.55
CA ARG A 24 7.83 1.25 6.13
C ARG A 24 7.05 0.84 7.37
N GLN A 25 6.77 1.78 8.28
CA GLN A 25 6.02 1.48 9.49
C GLN A 25 4.59 1.03 9.17
N ILE A 26 4.00 1.58 8.11
CA ILE A 26 2.67 1.16 7.65
C ILE A 26 2.71 -0.21 6.98
N LEU A 27 3.75 -0.50 6.20
CA LEU A 27 3.95 -1.81 5.57
C LEU A 27 4.20 -2.90 6.61
N GLU A 28 4.85 -2.59 7.73
CA GLU A 28 5.04 -3.54 8.85
C GLU A 28 3.72 -3.89 9.56
N LEU A 29 2.64 -3.11 9.38
CA LEU A 29 1.32 -3.38 9.95
C LEU A 29 0.46 -4.32 9.09
N THR A 30 0.94 -4.74 7.93
CA THR A 30 0.20 -5.59 7.00
C THR A 30 1.07 -6.71 6.46
N ASP A 31 0.57 -7.94 6.52
CA ASP A 31 1.27 -9.10 5.94
C ASP A 31 1.16 -9.15 4.40
N GLU A 32 0.23 -8.38 3.83
CA GLU A 32 0.01 -8.30 2.38
C GLU A 32 1.14 -7.55 1.68
N LYS A 33 1.80 -8.20 0.71
CA LYS A 33 2.88 -7.61 -0.07
C LYS A 33 2.34 -6.64 -1.12
N PRO A 34 2.98 -5.48 -1.33
CA PRO A 34 2.60 -4.57 -2.39
C PRO A 34 2.90 -5.19 -3.75
N ALA A 35 1.92 -5.17 -4.65
CA ALA A 35 2.06 -5.61 -6.02
C ALA A 35 2.75 -4.55 -6.88
N ILE A 36 2.40 -3.27 -6.67
CA ILE A 36 3.01 -2.13 -7.35
C ILE A 36 3.30 -1.05 -6.33
N TRP A 37 4.46 -0.45 -6.44
CA TRP A 37 4.86 0.70 -5.65
C TRP A 37 5.32 1.84 -6.56
N GLN A 38 4.62 2.96 -6.49
CA GLN A 38 4.99 4.19 -7.17
C GLN A 38 5.18 5.33 -6.16
N ARG A 39 6.23 6.13 -6.35
CA ARG A 39 6.48 7.36 -5.58
C ARG A 39 6.18 8.56 -6.48
N THR A 40 5.50 9.57 -5.95
CA THR A 40 5.10 10.77 -6.70
C THR A 40 4.99 12.00 -5.80
N GLY A 41 4.87 13.18 -6.41
CA GLY A 41 4.69 14.47 -5.73
C GLY A 41 5.97 15.31 -5.62
N LYS A 42 5.83 16.54 -5.10
CA LYS A 42 7.00 17.41 -4.82
C LYS A 42 7.88 16.73 -3.78
N ALA A 43 9.12 16.43 -4.17
CA ALA A 43 10.13 15.70 -3.38
C ALA A 43 9.81 14.21 -3.10
N ASP A 44 9.01 13.54 -3.95
CA ASP A 44 8.77 12.09 -3.91
C ASP A 44 8.17 11.52 -2.61
N LYS A 45 7.57 12.39 -1.78
CA LYS A 45 7.04 11.99 -0.46
C LYS A 45 5.70 11.25 -0.51
N THR A 46 4.97 11.30 -1.63
CA THR A 46 3.69 10.59 -1.74
C THR A 46 3.90 9.19 -2.32
N HIS A 47 3.43 8.19 -1.61
CA HIS A 47 3.54 6.79 -1.93
C HIS A 47 2.19 6.28 -2.40
N TRP A 48 2.14 5.75 -3.61
CA TRP A 48 1.03 4.94 -4.09
C TRP A 48 1.46 3.49 -4.03
N VAL A 49 0.79 2.75 -3.17
CA VAL A 49 1.06 1.34 -2.92
C VAL A 49 -0.20 0.59 -3.31
N ILE A 50 -0.07 -0.33 -4.25
CA ILE A 50 -1.17 -1.15 -4.73
C ILE A 50 -0.99 -2.54 -4.16
N PHE A 51 -2.02 -3.04 -3.50
CA PHE A 51 -2.04 -4.41 -2.98
C PHE A 51 -3.12 -5.22 -3.70
N VAL A 52 -2.89 -6.52 -3.83
CA VAL A 52 -3.87 -7.45 -4.41
C VAL A 52 -4.17 -8.51 -3.37
N LYS A 53 -5.43 -8.61 -2.94
CA LYS A 53 -5.85 -9.56 -1.90
C LYS A 53 -5.64 -10.99 -2.39
N GLY A 54 -4.76 -11.73 -1.71
CA GLY A 54 -4.39 -13.10 -2.11
C GLY A 54 -3.53 -13.16 -3.38
N GLY A 55 -2.89 -12.05 -3.76
CA GLY A 55 -1.96 -11.99 -4.90
C GLY A 55 -0.50 -12.30 -4.54
N ALA A 56 -0.20 -12.58 -3.27
CA ALA A 56 1.11 -13.06 -2.85
C ALA A 56 1.30 -14.51 -3.33
N VAL A 57 2.05 -14.68 -4.42
CA VAL A 57 2.71 -15.93 -4.81
C VAL A 57 4.05 -16.08 -4.08
#